data_AF-A0A0H3CM33-F1
#
_entry.id   AF-A0A0H3CM33-F1
#
_cell.length_a   1.000
_cell.length_b   1.000
_cell.length_c   1.000
_cell.angle_alpha   90.00
_cell.angle_beta   90.00
_cell.angle_gamma   90.00
#
_symmetry.space_group_name_H-M   'P 1'
#
loop_
_entity.id
_entity.type
_entity.pdbx_description
1 polymer ?
#
loop_
_entity_poly.entity_id
_entity_poly.type
_entity_poly.pdbx_seq_one_letter_code
_entity_poly.pdbx_strand_id
1 'polypeptide(L)'
;MINAREFRGIINSLFQPGDYHFSTIDIAVAINIAIAHYCDNEFNKHSHEIIDLSYHLSREIKESIIKSKIMRDGLIDYGKNISQIDVNPERIKIEYLFKNKKDLFKHYFSTFNNTNFNHSIRIWHQSNDNAWVDWAEKNSICININPYKIREGFFLVVFDYFDVTNNESLHIASGFVE
;
A
#
# COMPACT_ATOMS: atom_id res chain seq x y z
N MET A 1 -11.76 -12.88 10.63
CA MET A 1 -10.53 -12.79 11.45
C MET A 1 -9.46 -12.23 10.52
N ILE A 2 -9.07 -10.96 10.66
CA ILE A 2 -8.03 -10.35 9.79
C ILE A 2 -6.78 -11.21 9.95
N ASN A 3 -6.32 -11.84 8.87
CA ASN A 3 -5.05 -12.54 8.91
C ASN A 3 -3.96 -11.50 9.23
N ALA A 4 -3.03 -11.84 10.11
CA ALA A 4 -2.00 -10.90 10.54
C ALA A 4 -1.01 -10.54 9.41
N ARG A 5 -1.09 -11.19 8.24
CA ARG A 5 -0.17 -10.99 7.10
C ARG A 5 -0.37 -9.64 6.43
N GLU A 6 -1.61 -9.27 6.19
CA GLU A 6 -2.00 -8.01 5.56
C GLU A 6 -1.53 -6.84 6.43
N PHE A 7 -1.76 -6.91 7.74
CA PHE A 7 -1.29 -5.94 8.73
C PHE A 7 0.25 -5.91 8.86
N ARG A 8 0.93 -7.05 8.75
CA ARG A 8 2.42 -7.09 8.73
C ARG A 8 2.99 -6.44 7.47
N GLY A 9 2.31 -6.57 6.33
CA GLY A 9 2.63 -5.82 5.13
C GLY A 9 2.56 -4.29 5.33
N ILE A 10 1.54 -3.81 6.07
CA ILE A 10 1.40 -2.39 6.44
C ILE A 10 2.65 -1.91 7.18
N ILE A 11 3.05 -2.61 8.25
CA ILE A 11 4.17 -2.21 9.10
C ILE A 11 5.51 -2.34 8.37
N ASN A 12 5.70 -3.38 7.56
CA ASN A 12 6.92 -3.56 6.77
C ASN A 12 7.08 -2.50 5.67
N SER A 13 6.02 -1.77 5.31
CA SER A 13 6.10 -0.61 4.43
C SER A 13 6.63 0.65 5.10
N LEU A 14 6.48 0.76 6.43
CA LEU A 14 6.95 1.89 7.22
C LEU A 14 8.48 1.93 7.39
N PHE A 15 9.15 0.78 7.27
CA PHE A 15 10.59 0.61 7.54
C PHE A 15 11.43 0.26 6.31
N GLN A 16 10.97 0.64 5.11
CA GLN A 16 11.74 0.42 3.88
C GLN A 16 13.10 1.11 3.97
N PRO A 17 14.24 0.50 3.58
CA PRO A 17 15.50 1.23 3.45
C PRO A 17 15.45 2.29 2.32
N GLY A 18 16.24 3.37 2.42
CA GLY A 18 16.38 4.38 1.35
C GLY A 18 15.54 5.64 1.56
N ASP A 19 15.17 6.35 0.49
CA ASP A 19 14.57 7.69 0.58
C ASP A 19 13.03 7.70 0.77
N TYR A 20 12.39 6.54 0.93
CA TYR A 20 10.93 6.49 1.13
C TYR A 20 10.53 6.97 2.53
N HIS A 21 9.62 7.92 2.64
CA HIS A 21 9.04 8.32 3.93
C HIS A 21 7.55 8.05 3.91
N PHE A 22 7.07 7.34 4.92
CA PHE A 22 5.64 7.11 5.02
C PHE A 22 4.90 8.42 5.33
N SER A 23 3.65 8.46 4.91
CA SER A 23 2.68 9.51 5.18
C SER A 23 1.41 8.93 5.80
N THR A 24 0.56 9.80 6.35
CA THR A 24 -0.80 9.41 6.75
C THR A 24 -1.59 8.79 5.59
N ILE A 25 -1.34 9.23 4.34
CA ILE A 25 -2.00 8.66 3.15
C ILE A 25 -1.64 7.19 3.00
N ASP A 26 -0.35 6.85 3.13
CA ASP A 26 0.12 5.46 2.98
C ASP A 26 -0.51 4.55 4.02
N ILE A 27 -0.59 5.01 5.28
CA ILE A 27 -1.24 4.26 6.37
C ILE A 27 -2.72 4.05 6.07
N ALA A 28 -3.43 5.09 5.63
CA ALA A 28 -4.86 5.01 5.33
C ALA A 28 -5.16 4.05 4.17
N VAL A 29 -4.40 4.15 3.08
CA VAL A 29 -4.51 3.24 1.92
C VAL A 29 -4.23 1.81 2.34
N ALA A 30 -3.20 1.59 3.14
CA ALA A 30 -2.83 0.25 3.59
C ALA A 30 -3.89 -0.37 4.52
N ILE A 31 -4.51 0.41 5.42
CA ILE A 31 -5.63 -0.04 6.26
C ILE A 31 -6.84 -0.38 5.39
N ASN A 32 -7.20 0.49 4.44
CA ASN A 32 -8.33 0.30 3.53
C ASN A 32 -8.21 -1.05 2.78
N ILE A 33 -7.03 -1.34 2.25
CA ILE A 33 -6.75 -2.59 1.54
C ILE A 33 -6.78 -3.79 2.50
N ALA A 34 -6.15 -3.69 3.67
CA ALA A 34 -6.03 -4.81 4.60
C ALA A 34 -7.38 -5.30 5.17
N ILE A 35 -8.37 -4.42 5.28
CA ILE A 35 -9.72 -4.78 5.73
C ILE A 35 -10.69 -4.99 4.57
N ALA A 36 -10.20 -4.97 3.31
CA ALA A 36 -11.00 -5.04 2.09
C ALA A 36 -12.13 -3.99 2.03
N HIS A 37 -11.95 -2.81 2.64
CA HIS A 37 -12.95 -1.73 2.66
C HIS A 37 -13.36 -1.29 1.25
N TYR A 38 -12.45 -1.44 0.29
CA TYR A 38 -12.70 -1.15 -1.12
C TYR A 38 -13.70 -2.12 -1.80
N CYS A 39 -14.07 -3.23 -1.17
CA CYS A 39 -15.06 -4.20 -1.67
C CYS A 39 -16.49 -3.88 -1.22
N ASP A 40 -16.68 -3.10 -0.17
CA ASP A 40 -18.02 -2.82 0.35
C ASP A 40 -18.79 -1.94 -0.65
N ASN A 41 -19.95 -2.45 -1.11
CA ASN A 41 -20.88 -1.69 -1.95
C ASN A 41 -21.38 -0.41 -1.26
N GLU A 42 -21.25 -0.32 0.07
CA GLU A 42 -21.38 0.91 0.85
C GLU A 42 -20.05 1.68 0.90
N PHE A 43 -19.55 2.10 -0.27
CA PHE A 43 -18.48 3.09 -0.38
C PHE A 43 -18.78 4.22 0.62
N ASN A 44 -17.95 4.34 1.67
CA ASN A 44 -17.91 5.41 2.70
C ASN A 44 -18.35 5.09 4.14
N LYS A 45 -18.93 3.94 4.50
CA LYS A 45 -19.45 3.79 5.88
C LYS A 45 -18.40 3.99 6.98
N HIS A 46 -17.18 3.50 6.73
CA HIS A 46 -16.06 3.57 7.69
C HIS A 46 -14.88 4.41 7.21
N SER A 47 -15.03 5.13 6.10
CA SER A 47 -13.93 5.88 5.49
C SER A 47 -13.40 6.96 6.42
N HIS A 48 -14.28 7.66 7.14
CA HIS A 48 -13.86 8.71 8.06
C HIS A 48 -13.11 8.14 9.26
N GLU A 49 -13.57 7.02 9.81
CA GLU A 49 -12.91 6.33 10.93
C GLU A 49 -11.54 5.80 10.54
N ILE A 50 -11.39 5.22 9.34
CA ILE A 50 -10.08 4.78 8.82
C ILE A 50 -9.14 5.98 8.68
N ILE A 51 -9.62 7.10 8.14
CA ILE A 51 -8.80 8.30 7.97
C ILE A 51 -8.39 8.87 9.32
N ASP A 52 -9.31 8.99 10.27
CA ASP A 52 -9.03 9.52 11.61
C ASP A 52 -8.04 8.63 12.36
N LEU A 53 -8.25 7.31 12.31
CA LEU A 53 -7.30 6.33 12.86
C LEU A 53 -5.91 6.49 12.24
N SER A 54 -5.83 6.73 10.93
CA SER A 54 -4.56 6.92 10.23
C SER A 54 -3.81 8.17 10.69
N TYR A 55 -4.52 9.29 10.90
CA TYR A 55 -3.92 10.51 11.47
C TYR A 55 -3.43 10.28 12.90
N HIS A 56 -4.19 9.55 13.72
CA HIS A 56 -3.77 9.23 15.08
C HIS A 56 -2.52 8.34 15.08
N LEU A 57 -2.53 7.24 14.32
CA LEU A 57 -1.40 6.32 14.23
C LEU A 57 -0.13 7.02 13.70
N SER A 58 -0.24 7.83 12.64
CA SER A 58 0.92 8.48 12.05
C SER A 58 1.58 9.47 13.01
N ARG A 59 0.79 10.22 13.78
CA ARG A 59 1.27 11.13 14.83
C ARG A 59 1.94 10.37 15.96
N GLU A 60 1.30 9.34 16.49
CA GLU A 60 1.86 8.53 17.59
C GLU A 60 3.18 7.85 17.17
N ILE A 61 3.26 7.32 15.94
CA ILE A 61 4.50 6.74 15.41
C ILE A 61 5.60 7.82 15.32
N LYS A 62 5.30 8.99 14.72
CA LYS A 62 6.28 10.06 14.56
C LYS A 62 6.76 10.59 15.91
N GLU A 63 5.86 10.78 16.87
CA GLU A 63 6.20 11.19 18.22
C GLU A 63 7.05 10.15 18.95
N SER A 64 6.71 8.86 18.82
CA SER A 64 7.47 7.75 19.41
C SER A 64 8.89 7.70 18.86
N ILE A 65 9.05 7.89 17.55
CA ILE A 65 10.36 8.02 16.89
C ILE A 65 11.11 9.23 17.47
N ILE A 66 10.48 10.40 17.55
CA ILE A 66 11.13 11.61 18.09
C ILE A 66 11.57 11.42 19.55
N LYS A 67 10.78 10.73 20.38
CA LYS A 67 11.08 10.51 21.80
C LYS A 67 12.17 9.45 22.02
N SER A 68 12.29 8.46 21.12
CA SER A 68 13.22 7.33 21.27
C SER A 68 14.53 7.54 20.50
N LYS A 69 15.65 7.72 21.21
CA LYS A 69 16.98 7.82 20.60
C LYS A 69 17.31 6.59 19.72
N ILE A 70 17.01 5.39 20.20
CA ILE A 70 17.27 4.13 19.47
C ILE A 70 16.55 4.11 18.13
N MET A 71 15.27 4.54 18.10
CA MET A 71 14.51 4.60 16.84
C MET A 71 15.05 5.65 15.88
N ARG A 72 15.43 6.84 16.38
CA ARG A 72 16.01 7.88 15.53
C ARG A 72 17.32 7.44 14.91
N ASP A 73 18.24 6.94 15.73
CA ASP A 73 19.57 6.53 15.30
C ASP A 73 19.44 5.38 14.28
N GLY A 74 18.59 4.38 14.56
CA GLY A 74 18.32 3.30 13.62
C GLY A 74 17.74 3.79 12.29
N LEU A 75 16.78 4.72 12.30
CA LEU A 75 16.21 5.26 11.07
C LEU A 75 17.22 6.09 10.26
N ILE A 76 18.08 6.87 10.93
CA ILE A 76 19.17 7.61 10.29
C ILE A 76 20.15 6.64 9.61
N ASP A 77 20.49 5.53 10.27
CA ASP A 77 21.35 4.49 9.68
C ASP A 77 20.73 3.85 8.42
N TYR A 78 19.39 3.82 8.33
CA TYR A 78 18.65 3.41 7.13
C TYR A 78 18.49 4.52 6.06
N GLY A 79 19.11 5.69 6.27
CA GLY A 79 19.05 6.84 5.37
C GLY A 79 17.79 7.70 5.52
N LYS A 80 17.05 7.58 6.62
CA LYS A 80 15.78 8.29 6.80
C LYS A 80 15.94 9.65 7.44
N ASN A 81 15.31 10.64 6.83
CA ASN A 81 15.00 11.91 7.45
C ASN A 81 13.59 11.95 8.08
N ILE A 82 13.52 11.97 9.41
CA ILE A 82 12.26 12.01 10.18
C ILE A 82 11.40 13.24 9.84
N SER A 83 12.00 14.36 9.42
CA SER A 83 11.25 15.58 9.09
C SER A 83 10.37 15.40 7.85
N GLN A 84 10.71 14.47 6.96
CA GLN A 84 9.97 14.18 5.72
C GLN A 84 8.76 13.25 5.93
N ILE A 85 8.59 12.70 7.14
CA ILE A 85 7.38 11.94 7.49
C ILE A 85 6.20 12.90 7.57
N ASP A 86 5.25 12.78 6.63
CA ASP A 86 4.07 13.64 6.57
C ASP A 86 2.89 13.07 7.37
N VAL A 87 2.61 13.68 8.52
CA VAL A 87 1.50 13.30 9.40
C VAL A 87 0.28 14.20 9.25
N ASN A 88 0.35 15.24 8.42
CA ASN A 88 -0.74 16.21 8.22
C ASN A 88 -1.04 16.49 6.74
N PRO A 89 -1.14 15.48 5.86
CA PRO A 89 -1.59 15.72 4.49
C PRO A 89 -3.03 16.24 4.48
N GLU A 90 -3.43 16.87 3.38
CA GLU A 90 -4.82 17.28 3.17
C GLU A 90 -5.75 16.06 3.13
N ARG A 91 -6.75 16.04 4.02
CA ARG A 91 -7.72 14.94 4.15
C ARG A 91 -8.39 14.57 2.82
N ILE A 92 -8.71 15.57 2.01
CA ILE A 92 -9.39 15.40 0.72
C ILE A 92 -8.61 14.50 -0.25
N LYS A 93 -7.29 14.44 -0.13
CA LYS A 93 -6.45 13.53 -0.95
C LYS A 93 -6.73 12.07 -0.61
N ILE A 94 -6.90 11.75 0.67
CA ILE A 94 -7.22 10.39 1.12
C ILE A 94 -8.66 10.02 0.72
N GLU A 95 -9.60 10.96 0.92
CA GLU A 95 -11.00 10.76 0.53
C GLU A 95 -11.15 10.55 -0.98
N TYR A 96 -10.33 11.21 -1.80
CA TYR A 96 -10.30 10.99 -3.25
C TYR A 96 -9.85 9.56 -3.60
N LEU A 97 -8.75 9.08 -3.01
CA LEU A 97 -8.26 7.72 -3.22
C LEU A 97 -9.32 6.68 -2.83
N PHE A 98 -10.03 6.91 -1.73
CA PHE A 98 -11.06 5.99 -1.25
C PHE A 98 -12.30 5.94 -2.15
N LYS A 99 -12.43 6.85 -3.13
CA LYS A 99 -13.50 6.86 -4.13
C LYS A 99 -13.10 6.23 -5.48
N ASN A 100 -11.82 5.95 -5.68
CA ASN A 100 -11.32 5.42 -6.94
C ASN A 100 -10.34 4.26 -6.68
N LYS A 101 -10.80 3.03 -6.91
CA LYS A 101 -10.01 1.82 -6.71
C LYS A 101 -8.70 1.82 -7.51
N LYS A 102 -8.72 2.32 -8.75
CA LYS A 102 -7.51 2.40 -9.58
C LYS A 102 -6.44 3.28 -8.94
N ASP A 103 -6.84 4.47 -8.48
CA ASP A 103 -5.90 5.39 -7.84
C ASP A 103 -5.46 4.88 -6.46
N LEU A 104 -6.37 4.27 -5.70
CA LEU A 104 -6.08 3.59 -4.43
C LEU A 104 -4.99 2.52 -4.60
N PHE A 105 -5.19 1.59 -5.53
CA PHE A 105 -4.25 0.49 -5.75
C PHE A 105 -2.94 0.99 -6.37
N LYS A 106 -3.00 1.96 -7.27
CA LYS A 106 -1.81 2.61 -7.82
C LYS A 106 -0.98 3.25 -6.71
N HIS A 107 -1.63 3.95 -5.77
CA HIS A 107 -0.96 4.52 -4.61
C HIS A 107 -0.31 3.43 -3.77
N TYR A 108 -1.05 2.38 -3.42
CA TYR A 108 -0.53 1.25 -2.64
C TYR A 108 0.71 0.61 -3.27
N PHE A 109 0.62 0.19 -4.53
CA PHE A 109 1.73 -0.49 -5.20
C PHE A 109 2.92 0.43 -5.50
N SER A 110 2.70 1.75 -5.59
CA SER A 110 3.79 2.71 -5.71
C SER A 110 4.76 2.67 -4.52
N THR A 111 4.28 2.25 -3.34
CA THR A 111 5.14 2.07 -2.15
C THR A 111 6.11 0.89 -2.27
N PHE A 112 5.96 0.04 -3.27
CA PHE A 112 6.90 -1.03 -3.60
C PHE A 112 7.78 -0.69 -4.80
N ASN A 113 7.42 0.34 -5.55
CA ASN A 113 8.08 0.72 -6.78
C ASN A 113 9.44 1.35 -6.51
N ASN A 114 10.48 0.81 -7.14
CA ASN A 114 11.80 1.40 -7.15
C ASN A 114 12.39 1.28 -8.55
N THR A 115 12.49 2.43 -9.22
CA THR A 115 12.93 2.56 -10.62
C THR A 115 14.39 2.17 -10.84
N ASN A 116 15.19 2.00 -9.78
CA ASN A 116 16.56 1.51 -9.89
C ASN A 116 16.63 0.01 -10.20
N PHE A 117 15.52 -0.72 -10.11
CA PHE A 117 15.43 -2.11 -10.51
C PHE A 117 14.77 -2.23 -11.89
N ASN A 118 15.25 -3.20 -12.68
CA ASN A 118 14.72 -3.49 -14.02
C ASN A 118 13.70 -4.64 -14.04
N HIS A 119 13.39 -5.20 -12.88
CA HIS A 119 12.45 -6.30 -12.76
C HIS A 119 11.04 -5.74 -12.56
N SER A 120 10.16 -5.95 -13.55
CA SER A 120 8.86 -5.30 -13.66
C SER A 120 7.73 -6.29 -13.44
N ILE A 121 6.84 -5.97 -12.50
CA ILE A 121 5.63 -6.74 -12.23
C ILE A 121 4.42 -5.94 -12.69
N ARG A 122 3.57 -6.60 -13.47
CA ARG A 122 2.24 -6.14 -13.83
C ARG A 122 1.21 -6.71 -12.87
N ILE A 123 0.27 -5.87 -12.49
CA ILE A 123 -0.74 -6.16 -11.48
C ILE A 123 -2.10 -5.79 -12.06
N TRP A 124 -3.01 -6.76 -12.11
CA TRP A 124 -4.42 -6.50 -12.44
C TRP A 124 -5.26 -6.51 -11.18
N HIS A 125 -6.32 -5.71 -11.22
CA HIS A 125 -7.18 -5.45 -10.08
C HIS A 125 -8.62 -5.26 -10.55
N GLN A 126 -9.57 -5.25 -9.62
CA GLN A 126 -10.96 -4.97 -9.93
C GLN A 126 -11.19 -3.50 -10.33
N SER A 127 -12.19 -3.25 -11.20
CA SER A 127 -12.63 -1.89 -11.53
C SER A 127 -13.52 -1.30 -10.43
N ASN A 128 -13.88 -0.02 -10.53
CA ASN A 128 -14.87 0.58 -9.63
C ASN A 128 -16.24 -0.11 -9.78
N ASP A 129 -16.59 -0.50 -11.00
CA ASP A 129 -17.92 -0.95 -11.36
C ASP A 129 -18.16 -2.45 -11.11
N ASN A 130 -17.07 -3.23 -11.00
CA ASN A 130 -17.14 -4.69 -10.90
C ASN A 130 -16.30 -5.22 -9.74
N ALA A 131 -16.69 -6.39 -9.21
CA ALA A 131 -15.99 -7.08 -8.13
C ALA A 131 -14.95 -8.12 -8.60
N TRP A 132 -14.83 -8.33 -9.92
CA TRP A 132 -13.84 -9.23 -10.50
C TRP A 132 -12.66 -8.46 -11.08
N VAL A 133 -11.52 -9.15 -11.19
CA VAL A 133 -10.27 -8.61 -11.77
C VAL A 133 -10.51 -8.19 -13.22
N ASP A 134 -10.10 -6.97 -13.58
CA ASP A 134 -10.09 -6.49 -14.95
C ASP A 134 -8.71 -6.73 -15.58
N TRP A 135 -8.64 -7.71 -16.50
CA TRP A 135 -7.40 -8.08 -17.19
C TRP A 135 -7.01 -7.13 -18.33
N ALA A 136 -7.78 -6.06 -18.61
CA ALA A 136 -7.42 -5.10 -19.65
C ALA A 136 -6.10 -4.39 -19.30
N GLU A 137 -5.10 -4.47 -20.18
CA GLU A 137 -3.75 -3.91 -19.92
C GLU A 137 -3.76 -2.43 -19.54
N LYS A 138 -4.63 -1.62 -20.17
CA LYS A 138 -4.81 -0.18 -19.87
C LYS A 138 -5.24 0.12 -18.42
N ASN A 139 -5.77 -0.89 -17.74
CA ASN A 139 -6.26 -0.81 -16.37
C ASN A 139 -5.32 -1.51 -15.38
N SER A 140 -4.24 -2.13 -15.85
CA SER A 140 -3.20 -2.70 -14.99
C SER A 140 -2.27 -1.64 -14.39
N ILE A 141 -1.57 -2.02 -13.34
CA ILE A 141 -0.50 -1.25 -12.71
C ILE A 141 0.82 -1.97 -13.00
N CYS A 142 1.83 -1.24 -13.44
CA CYS A 142 3.20 -1.77 -13.57
C CYS A 142 4.10 -1.07 -12.56
N ILE A 143 4.90 -1.85 -11.84
CA ILE A 143 5.92 -1.35 -10.94
C ILE A 143 7.24 -2.11 -11.12
N ASN A 144 8.34 -1.47 -10.77
CA ASN A 144 9.65 -2.07 -10.73
C ASN A 144 9.99 -2.45 -9.28
N ILE A 145 10.43 -3.68 -9.06
CA ILE A 145 10.74 -4.17 -7.71
C ILE A 145 12.08 -4.90 -7.67
N ASN A 146 12.61 -5.11 -6.47
CA ASN A 146 13.71 -6.05 -6.28
C ASN A 146 13.15 -7.47 -6.12
N PRO A 147 13.40 -8.40 -7.07
CA PRO A 147 12.83 -9.75 -7.02
C PRO A 147 13.30 -10.56 -5.80
N TYR A 148 14.45 -10.22 -5.22
CA TYR A 148 15.00 -10.90 -4.04
C TYR A 148 14.52 -10.31 -2.71
N LYS A 149 13.76 -9.20 -2.74
CA LYS A 149 13.29 -8.48 -1.55
C LYS A 149 11.83 -8.06 -1.68
N ILE A 150 11.00 -8.92 -2.26
CA ILE A 150 9.55 -8.71 -2.26
C ILE A 150 9.06 -8.86 -0.82
N ARG A 151 8.48 -7.79 -0.28
CA ARG A 151 8.04 -7.73 1.11
C ARG A 151 6.68 -8.41 1.28
N GLU A 152 6.44 -8.93 2.49
CA GLU A 152 5.11 -9.37 2.91
C GLU A 152 4.09 -8.25 2.67
N GLY A 153 2.88 -8.61 2.23
CA GLY A 153 1.84 -7.66 1.81
C GLY A 153 1.86 -7.30 0.33
N PHE A 154 2.89 -7.65 -0.45
CA PHE A 154 2.89 -7.38 -1.89
C PHE A 154 1.85 -8.21 -2.66
N PHE A 155 1.86 -9.53 -2.43
CA PHE A 155 0.89 -10.45 -3.04
C PHE A 155 -0.38 -10.50 -2.18
N LEU A 156 -1.46 -9.99 -2.74
CA LEU A 156 -2.77 -9.89 -2.11
C LEU A 156 -3.77 -10.76 -2.88
N VAL A 157 -4.73 -11.33 -2.16
CA VAL A 157 -5.89 -12.00 -2.77
C VAL A 157 -6.70 -10.95 -3.55
N VAL A 158 -7.42 -11.37 -4.60
CA VAL A 158 -8.18 -10.52 -5.55
C VAL A 158 -7.35 -9.60 -6.45
N PHE A 159 -6.05 -9.89 -6.58
CA PHE A 159 -5.16 -9.29 -7.59
C PHE A 159 -4.44 -10.38 -8.38
N ASP A 160 -4.23 -10.14 -9.67
CA ASP A 160 -3.43 -11.01 -10.53
C ASP A 160 -2.06 -10.39 -10.80
N TYR A 161 -1.04 -11.24 -10.88
CA TYR A 161 0.35 -10.80 -10.96
C TYR A 161 1.07 -11.50 -12.12
N PHE A 162 1.76 -10.72 -12.93
CA PHE A 162 2.58 -11.20 -14.04
C PHE A 162 3.95 -10.54 -14.02
N ASP A 163 4.98 -11.37 -14.07
CA ASP A 163 6.35 -10.95 -14.25
C ASP A 163 6.59 -10.61 -15.72
N VAL A 164 6.68 -9.32 -16.01
CA VAL A 164 6.92 -8.81 -17.35
C VAL A 164 8.35 -9.11 -17.79
N THR A 165 9.30 -9.13 -16.86
CA THR A 165 10.72 -9.33 -17.15
C THR A 165 11.02 -10.77 -17.56
N ASN A 166 10.44 -11.74 -16.86
CA ASN A 166 10.62 -13.17 -17.16
C ASN A 166 9.48 -13.75 -18.02
N ASN A 167 8.46 -12.96 -18.32
CA ASN A 167 7.28 -13.35 -19.10
C ASN A 167 6.57 -14.57 -18.49
N GLU A 168 6.32 -14.51 -17.18
CA GLU A 168 5.69 -15.59 -16.41
C GLU A 168 4.55 -15.10 -15.51
N SER A 169 3.52 -15.93 -15.34
CA SER A 169 2.48 -15.69 -14.35
C SER A 169 2.99 -16.03 -12.96
N LEU A 170 2.94 -15.06 -12.04
CA LEU A 170 3.42 -15.26 -10.66
C LEU A 170 2.31 -15.74 -9.73
N HIS A 171 1.08 -15.25 -9.94
CA HIS A 171 -0.07 -15.63 -9.14
C HIS A 171 -1.37 -15.33 -9.90
N ILE A 172 -2.32 -16.27 -9.82
CA ILE A 172 -3.68 -16.12 -10.36
C ILE A 172 -4.61 -16.03 -9.14
N ALA A 173 -5.39 -14.96 -9.05
CA ALA A 173 -6.38 -14.78 -8.00
C ALA A 173 -7.43 -15.89 -8.10
N SER A 174 -7.39 -16.82 -7.15
CA SER A 174 -8.55 -17.64 -6.82
C SER A 174 -9.46 -16.81 -5.90
N GLY A 175 -10.39 -16.06 -6.49
CA GLY A 175 -11.33 -15.25 -5.72
C GLY A 175 -12.60 -14.96 -6.49
N PHE A 176 -13.57 -15.88 -6.44
CA PHE A 176 -14.98 -15.49 -6.50
C PHE A 176 -15.31 -14.87 -5.14
N VAL A 177 -15.69 -13.61 -5.13
CA VAL A 177 -16.38 -13.02 -3.98
C VAL A 177 -17.86 -13.29 -4.23
N GLU A 178 -18.44 -14.25 -3.51
CA GLU A 178 -19.90 -14.43 -3.40
C GLU A 178 -20.51 -13.29 -2.58
#